data_AF-A0A9Q0K4J2-F1
#
_entry.id   AF-A0A9Q0K4J2-F1
#
_cell.length_a   1.000
_cell.length_b   1.000
_cell.length_c   1.000
_cell.angle_alpha   90.00
_cell.angle_beta   90.00
_cell.angle_gamma   90.00
#
_symmetry.space_group_name_H-M   'P 1'
#
loop_
_entity.id
_entity.type
_entity.pdbx_description
1 polymer ?
#
loop_
_entity_poly.entity_id
_entity_poly.type
_entity_poly.pdbx_seq_one_letter_code
_entity_poly.pdbx_strand_id
1 'polypeptide(L)'
;MENGGPAPEALTDKIYENTKSIKEYFIAEDLPNVDISVIGVTSFAGPEGQFDTEVFDSASDYVKLMKSIFDFESIRKLFASPKFSFVMMHFMEWVELMPNVFL
;
A
#
# COMPACT_ATOMS: atom_id res chain seq x y z
N MET A 1 -3.14 17.85 -10.68
CA MET A 1 -2.68 17.49 -9.33
C MET A 1 -3.64 16.45 -8.80
N GLU A 2 -3.19 15.21 -8.74
CA GLU A 2 -3.90 14.15 -8.02
C GLU A 2 -3.60 14.36 -6.53
N ASN A 3 -4.63 14.40 -5.70
CA ASN A 3 -4.52 14.79 -4.28
C ASN A 3 -4.47 13.58 -3.33
N GLY A 4 -4.33 12.37 -3.87
CA GLY A 4 -4.39 11.12 -3.10
C GLY A 4 -5.77 10.81 -2.51
N GLY A 5 -6.78 11.63 -2.80
CA GLY A 5 -8.16 11.40 -2.40
C GLY A 5 -8.92 10.50 -3.38
N PRO A 6 -10.19 10.17 -3.08
CA PRO A 6 -11.04 9.44 -4.01
C PRO A 6 -11.13 10.11 -5.37
N ALA A 7 -11.21 9.30 -6.42
CA ALA A 7 -11.43 9.80 -7.78
C ALA A 7 -12.74 10.62 -7.86
N PRO A 8 -12.78 11.71 -8.66
CA PRO A 8 -14.00 12.48 -8.87
C PRO A 8 -15.13 11.65 -9.49
N GLU A 9 -16.37 11.96 -9.16
CA GLU A 9 -17.56 11.25 -9.66
C GLU A 9 -17.60 11.14 -11.19
N ALA A 10 -17.30 12.25 -11.88
CA ALA A 10 -17.25 12.28 -13.34
C ALA A 10 -16.20 11.32 -13.95
N LEU A 11 -15.15 10.95 -13.20
CA LEU A 11 -14.19 9.93 -13.61
C LEU A 11 -14.70 8.52 -13.28
N THR A 12 -15.27 8.32 -12.08
CA THR A 12 -15.82 7.02 -11.69
C THR A 12 -16.99 6.59 -12.58
N ASP A 13 -17.83 7.53 -13.02
CA ASP A 13 -18.93 7.26 -13.96
C ASP A 13 -18.40 6.81 -15.33
N LYS A 14 -17.35 7.44 -15.83
CA LYS A 14 -16.70 7.03 -17.08
C LYS A 14 -16.10 5.63 -16.98
N ILE A 15 -15.47 5.31 -15.84
CA ILE A 15 -14.97 3.97 -15.57
C ILE A 15 -16.12 2.97 -15.59
N TYR A 16 -17.24 3.27 -14.91
CA TYR A 16 -18.42 2.41 -14.88
C TYR A 16 -19.06 2.19 -16.26
N GLU A 17 -19.22 3.23 -17.07
CA GLU A 17 -19.74 3.06 -18.44
C GLU A 17 -18.77 2.25 -19.32
N ASN A 18 -17.46 2.38 -19.10
CA ASN A 18 -16.46 1.55 -19.78
C ASN A 18 -16.57 0.08 -19.34
N THR A 19 -16.80 -0.22 -18.06
CA THR A 19 -16.94 -1.61 -17.59
C THR A 19 -18.15 -2.32 -18.18
N LYS A 20 -19.20 -1.58 -18.57
CA LYS A 20 -20.38 -2.14 -19.26
C LYS A 20 -20.13 -2.49 -20.73
N SER A 21 -19.14 -1.85 -21.36
CA SER A 21 -18.97 -1.86 -22.82
C SER A 21 -17.64 -2.45 -23.29
N ILE A 22 -16.70 -2.66 -22.37
CA ILE A 22 -15.40 -3.28 -22.65
C ILE A 22 -15.57 -4.66 -23.31
N LYS A 23 -14.78 -4.91 -24.36
CA LYS A 23 -14.82 -6.17 -25.13
C LYS A 23 -13.55 -7.00 -24.99
N GLU A 24 -12.45 -6.36 -24.65
CA GLU A 24 -11.14 -6.95 -24.49
C GLU A 24 -10.32 -6.17 -23.47
N TYR A 25 -9.31 -6.82 -22.93
CA TYR A 25 -8.30 -6.21 -22.07
C TYR A 25 -6.97 -6.89 -22.39
N PHE A 26 -5.86 -6.18 -22.16
CA PHE A 26 -4.53 -6.65 -22.53
C PHE A 26 -3.81 -7.22 -21.32
N ILE A 27 -3.19 -8.39 -21.50
CA ILE A 27 -2.38 -9.07 -20.48
C ILE A 27 -1.01 -9.38 -21.10
N ALA A 28 0.05 -9.18 -20.32
CA ALA A 28 1.38 -9.67 -20.65
C ALA A 28 1.58 -11.08 -20.07
N GLU A 29 1.17 -12.11 -20.84
CA GLU A 29 1.19 -13.52 -20.41
C GLU A 29 2.61 -14.02 -20.04
N ASP A 30 3.64 -13.49 -20.70
CA ASP A 30 5.04 -13.91 -20.52
C ASP A 30 5.75 -13.13 -19.40
N LEU A 31 5.06 -12.21 -18.71
CA LEU A 31 5.69 -11.43 -17.65
C LEU A 31 5.91 -12.31 -16.40
N PRO A 32 7.16 -12.48 -15.93
CA PRO A 32 7.42 -13.26 -14.72
C PRO A 32 6.75 -12.65 -13.48
N ASN A 33 6.34 -13.51 -12.55
CA ASN A 33 5.81 -13.05 -11.26
C ASN A 33 6.90 -12.29 -10.49
N VAL A 34 6.50 -11.14 -9.93
CA VAL A 34 7.30 -10.40 -8.95
C VAL A 34 7.04 -10.99 -7.58
N ASP A 35 8.10 -11.28 -6.83
CA ASP A 35 7.98 -11.67 -5.43
C ASP A 35 7.63 -10.44 -4.58
N ILE A 36 6.35 -10.30 -4.24
CA ILE A 36 5.83 -9.18 -3.45
C ILE A 36 6.24 -9.24 -1.96
N SER A 37 6.93 -10.30 -1.52
CA SER A 37 7.44 -10.40 -0.16
C SER A 37 8.83 -9.80 0.03
N VAL A 38 9.51 -9.45 -1.07
CA VAL A 38 10.88 -8.92 -1.06
C VAL A 38 10.90 -7.47 -1.54
N ILE A 39 11.32 -6.56 -0.67
CA ILE A 39 11.50 -5.14 -1.03
C ILE A 39 12.60 -5.01 -2.10
N GLY A 40 12.32 -4.23 -3.14
CA GLY A 40 13.27 -3.95 -4.21
C GLY A 40 12.59 -3.58 -5.53
N VAL A 41 13.41 -3.28 -6.52
CA VAL A 41 12.97 -2.99 -7.89
C VAL A 41 13.27 -4.20 -8.76
N THR A 42 12.26 -4.71 -9.45
CA THR A 42 12.39 -5.73 -10.49
C THR A 42 12.19 -5.08 -11.84
N SER A 43 13.21 -5.11 -12.70
CA SER A 43 13.19 -4.54 -14.04
C SER A 43 12.92 -5.60 -15.10
N PHE A 44 12.06 -5.27 -16.05
CA PHE A 44 11.67 -6.10 -17.19
C PHE A 44 11.92 -5.34 -18.50
N ALA A 45 12.23 -6.08 -19.56
CA ALA A 45 12.24 -5.55 -20.92
C ALA A 45 10.95 -5.96 -21.63
N GLY A 46 10.15 -4.98 -22.03
CA GLY A 46 8.92 -5.18 -22.81
C GLY A 46 9.07 -4.76 -24.28
N PRO A 47 8.05 -5.04 -25.11
CA PRO A 47 8.03 -4.66 -26.53
C PRO A 47 8.16 -3.15 -26.76
N GLU A 48 7.67 -2.35 -25.82
CA GLU A 48 7.66 -0.88 -25.89
C GLU A 48 8.73 -0.21 -25.01
N GLY A 49 9.61 -0.99 -24.38
CA GLY A 49 10.71 -0.49 -23.56
C GLY A 49 10.79 -1.15 -22.19
N GLN A 50 11.63 -0.56 -21.33
CA GLN A 50 11.82 -1.04 -19.96
C GLN A 50 10.56 -0.77 -19.11
N PHE A 51 10.20 -1.73 -18.28
CA PHE A 51 9.12 -1.66 -17.29
C PHE A 51 9.66 -2.12 -15.94
N ASP A 52 9.38 -1.37 -14.88
CA ASP A 52 9.87 -1.67 -13.53
C ASP A 52 8.70 -1.92 -12.58
N THR A 53 8.86 -2.89 -11.67
CA THR A 53 7.97 -3.10 -10.52
C THR A 53 8.74 -2.86 -9.24
N GLU A 54 8.27 -1.93 -8.40
CA GLU A 54 8.85 -1.64 -7.10
C GLU A 54 7.99 -2.22 -5.98
N VAL A 55 8.57 -3.12 -5.20
CA VAL A 55 8.02 -3.58 -3.93
C VAL A 55 8.66 -2.73 -2.83
N PHE A 56 7.85 -2.01 -2.06
CA PHE A 56 8.29 -1.08 -1.02
C PHE A 56 7.65 -1.42 0.33
N ASP A 57 8.23 -0.91 1.41
CA ASP A 57 7.71 -1.09 2.75
C ASP A 57 6.40 -0.32 2.95
N SER A 58 5.31 -1.04 3.19
CA SER A 58 3.95 -0.47 3.26
C SER A 58 3.70 0.43 4.48
N ALA A 59 4.58 0.44 5.49
CA ALA A 59 4.41 1.27 6.68
C ALA A 59 5.34 2.48 6.73
N SER A 60 6.50 2.44 6.08
CA SER A 60 7.61 3.34 6.35
C SER A 60 7.25 4.81 6.18
N ASP A 61 6.61 5.16 5.08
CA ASP A 61 6.23 6.55 4.82
C ASP A 61 5.08 7.00 5.70
N TYR A 62 4.14 6.10 6.02
CA TYR A 62 3.09 6.36 6.99
C TYR A 62 3.66 6.62 8.38
N VAL A 63 4.60 5.78 8.86
CA VAL A 63 5.26 5.94 10.16
C VAL A 63 6.07 7.24 10.22
N LYS A 64 6.79 7.59 9.14
CA LYS A 64 7.52 8.87 9.05
C LYS A 64 6.55 10.05 9.20
N LEU A 65 5.40 10.00 8.52
CA LEU A 65 4.36 11.03 8.63
C LEU A 65 3.75 11.06 10.04
N MET A 66 3.44 9.91 10.64
CA MET A 66 2.90 9.87 12.00
C MET A 66 3.88 10.44 13.03
N LYS A 67 5.18 10.17 12.88
CA LYS A 67 6.23 10.74 13.74
C LYS A 67 6.38 12.26 13.61
N SER A 68 5.98 12.85 12.48
CA SER A 68 6.00 14.31 12.32
C SER A 68 4.75 14.99 12.91
N ILE A 69 3.65 14.25 13.06
CA ILE A 69 2.36 14.76 13.56
C ILE A 69 2.20 14.52 15.07
N PHE A 70 2.69 13.40 15.59
CA PHE A 70 2.45 12.96 16.98
C PHE A 70 3.74 12.81 17.80
N ASP A 71 3.61 13.02 19.12
CA ASP A 71 4.67 12.71 20.08
C ASP A 71 4.71 11.21 20.40
N PHE A 72 5.63 10.51 19.76
CA PHE A 72 5.83 9.07 19.93
C PHE A 72 6.36 8.70 21.32
N GLU A 73 7.03 9.60 22.04
CA GLU A 73 7.52 9.32 23.39
C GLU A 73 6.34 9.21 24.37
N SER A 74 5.39 10.14 24.26
CA SER A 74 4.15 10.11 25.05
C SER A 74 3.29 8.89 24.72
N ILE A 75 3.17 8.54 23.43
CA ILE A 75 2.46 7.33 23.01
C ILE A 75 3.14 6.08 23.61
N ARG A 76 4.46 5.99 23.58
CA ARG A 76 5.20 4.86 24.17
C ARG A 76 4.91 4.69 25.67
N LYS A 77 4.82 5.79 26.42
CA LYS A 77 4.44 5.77 27.85
C LYS A 77 3.01 5.26 28.06
N LEU A 78 2.08 5.62 27.17
CA LEU A 78 0.71 5.12 27.21
C LEU A 78 0.65 3.60 26.98
N PHE A 79 1.38 3.09 25.99
CA PHE A 79 1.45 1.65 25.69
C PHE A 79 2.07 0.83 26.83
N ALA A 80 3.01 1.41 27.59
CA ALA A 80 3.58 0.77 28.77
C ALA A 80 2.63 0.72 29.98
N SER A 81 1.48 1.41 29.93
CA SER A 81 0.51 1.43 31.03
C SER A 81 -0.30 0.14 31.09
N PRO A 82 -0.42 -0.51 32.25
CA PRO A 82 -1.23 -1.73 32.41
C PRO A 82 -2.74 -1.48 32.25
N LYS A 83 -3.16 -0.21 32.17
CA LYS A 83 -4.55 0.20 31.96
C LYS A 83 -4.90 0.41 30.48
N PHE A 84 -3.91 0.35 29.60
CA PHE A 84 -4.11 0.52 28.17
C PHE A 84 -4.27 -0.85 27.52
N SER A 85 -5.35 -1.00 26.74
CA SER A 85 -5.55 -2.15 25.85
C SER A 85 -5.82 -1.64 24.45
N PHE A 86 -5.16 -2.25 23.48
CA PHE A 86 -5.37 -2.00 22.06
C PHE A 86 -5.99 -3.25 21.45
N VAL A 87 -7.21 -3.14 20.92
CA VAL A 87 -7.92 -4.24 20.29
C VAL A 87 -8.01 -3.96 18.80
N MET A 88 -7.35 -4.78 18.00
CA MET A 88 -7.58 -4.84 16.56
C MET A 88 -8.52 -6.01 16.27
N MET A 89 -9.68 -5.72 15.68
CA MET A 89 -10.57 -6.76 15.19
C MET A 89 -10.06 -7.27 13.85
N HIS A 90 -9.51 -8.49 13.87
CA HIS A 90 -9.16 -9.35 12.73
C HIS A 90 -8.77 -8.59 11.45
N PHE A 91 -7.50 -8.16 11.39
CA PHE A 91 -6.87 -7.71 10.16
C PHE A 91 -5.94 -8.83 9.71
N MET A 92 -6.30 -9.48 8.59
CA MET A 92 -5.58 -10.61 8.01
C MET A 92 -4.10 -10.26 7.79
N GLU A 93 -3.20 -11.06 8.39
CA GLU A 93 -1.77 -11.24 8.05
C GLU A 93 -0.77 -10.07 8.20
N TRP A 94 -1.17 -8.81 8.34
CA TRP A 94 -0.19 -7.69 8.38
C TRP A 94 0.57 -7.49 9.70
N VAL A 95 0.09 -8.03 10.82
CA VAL A 95 0.72 -7.85 12.14
C VAL A 95 2.00 -8.67 12.30
N GLU A 96 2.13 -9.81 11.62
CA GLU A 96 3.35 -10.63 11.64
C GLU A 96 4.47 -10.05 10.76
N LEU A 97 4.11 -9.28 9.73
CA LEU A 97 5.05 -8.70 8.75
C LEU A 97 5.68 -7.38 9.18
N MET A 98 5.20 -6.75 10.27
CA MET A 98 5.68 -5.43 10.71
C MET A 98 5.94 -5.34 12.21
N PRO A 99 6.87 -6.15 12.76
CA PRO A 99 7.19 -6.12 14.19
C PRO A 99 7.77 -4.78 14.68
N ASN A 100 8.27 -3.95 13.77
CA ASN A 100 8.96 -2.68 14.09
C ASN A 100 8.07 -1.44 14.01
N VAL A 101 6.76 -1.57 13.73
CA VAL A 101 5.87 -0.40 13.63
C VAL A 101 5.42 0.11 15.01
N PHE A 102 5.52 -0.72 16.05
CA PHE A 102 5.06 -0.40 17.40
C PHE A 102 6.14 -0.50 18.50
N LEU A 103 7.42 -0.73 18.16
CA LEU A 103 8.54 -0.82 19.12
C LEU A 103 9.64 0.22 18.88
#